data_AF-A0A2W0EUW3-F1
#
_entry.id   AF-A0A2W0EUW3-F1
#
_cell.length_a   1.000
_cell.length_b   1.000
_cell.length_c   1.000
_cell.angle_alpha   90.00
_cell.angle_beta   90.00
_cell.angle_gamma   90.00
#
_symmetry.space_group_name_H-M   'P 1'
#
loop_
_entity.id
_entity.type
_entity.pdbx_description
1 polymer ?
#
loop_
_entity_poly.entity_id
_entity_poly.type
_entity_poly.pdbx_seq_one_letter_code
_entity_poly.pdbx_strand_id
1 'polypeptide(L)' 'GFGPTLGGPLAMGYVDSAYIAMDTPVWAIVRGKKVPLLVSKMPFVPQRYYRG' A
#
# COMPACT_ATOMS: atom_id res chain seq x y z
N GLY A 1 8.31 1.42 -3.61
CA GLY A 1 9.67 1.50 -3.03
C GLY A 1 9.73 0.69 -1.75
N PHE A 2 10.88 0.54 -1.11
CA PHE A 2 10.98 -0.10 0.21
C PHE A 2 10.89 0.98 1.30
N GLY A 3 9.99 0.81 2.27
CA GLY A 3 9.86 1.67 3.44
C GLY A 3 10.63 1.08 4.63
N PRO A 4 11.78 1.65 5.04
CA PRO A 4 12.61 1.05 6.09
C PRO A 4 11.90 0.94 7.44
N THR A 5 11.12 1.94 7.84
CA THR A 5 10.36 1.94 9.10
C THR A 5 9.18 0.97 9.07
N LEU A 6 8.58 0.76 7.89
CA LEU A 6 7.57 -0.27 7.69
C LEU A 6 8.20 -1.68 7.65
N GLY A 7 9.47 -1.79 7.28
CA GLY A 7 10.16 -3.05 7.04
C GLY A 7 9.73 -3.76 5.75
N GLY A 8 9.10 -3.04 4.81
CA GLY A 8 8.47 -3.68 3.65
C GLY A 8 8.28 -2.77 2.44
N PRO A 9 7.99 -3.37 1.27
CA PRO A 9 7.64 -2.63 0.06
C PRO A 9 6.27 -1.95 0.20
N LEU A 10 6.17 -0.74 -0.32
CA LEU A 10 4.96 0.07 -0.34
C LEU A 10 4.77 0.76 -1.70
N ALA A 11 3.51 0.88 -2.12
CA ALA A 11 3.06 1.76 -3.18
C ALA A 11 1.67 2.33 -2.83
N MET A 12 1.32 3.47 -3.42
CA MET A 12 -0.03 4.05 -3.36
C MET A 12 -0.52 4.25 -4.79
N GLY A 13 -1.82 4.04 -5.00
CA GLY A 13 -2.45 4.19 -6.30
C GLY A 13 -3.97 4.12 -6.17
N TYR A 14 -4.65 4.45 -7.27
CA TYR A 14 -6.09 4.33 -7.37
C TYR A 14 -6.48 2.94 -7.87
N VAL A 15 -7.63 2.46 -7.41
CA VAL A 15 -8.26 1.22 -7.86
C VAL A 15 -9.73 1.50 -8.17
N ASP A 16 -10.36 0.64 -8.95
CA ASP A 16 -11.81 0.71 -9.13
C ASP A 16 -12.51 0.50 -7.78
N SER A 17 -13.65 1.16 -7.60
CA SER A 17 -14.53 1.03 -6.43
C SER A 17 -14.83 -0.43 -6.04
N ALA A 18 -14.89 -1.35 -7.00
CA ALA A 18 -15.12 -2.77 -6.77
C ALA A 18 -13.98 -3.46 -5.97
N TYR A 19 -12.78 -2.85 -5.92
CA TYR A 19 -11.59 -3.43 -5.29
C TYR A 19 -11.12 -2.67 -4.04
N ILE A 20 -11.93 -1.75 -3.48
CA ILE A 20 -11.51 -0.92 -2.33
C ILE A 20 -11.47 -1.67 -1.00
N ALA A 21 -12.06 -2.87 -0.95
CA ALA A 21 -12.12 -3.64 0.28
C ALA A 21 -10.70 -3.96 0.79
N MET A 22 -10.53 -3.93 2.10
CA MET A 22 -9.28 -4.29 2.75
C MET A 22 -8.86 -5.71 2.39
N ASP A 23 -7.54 -5.92 2.28
CA ASP A 23 -6.94 -7.21 1.92
C ASP A 23 -7.33 -7.74 0.54
N THR A 24 -7.96 -6.92 -0.30
CA THR A 24 -8.26 -7.29 -1.69
C THR A 24 -6.96 -7.52 -2.47
N PRO A 25 -6.78 -8.67 -3.14
CA PRO A 25 -5.63 -8.91 -3.99
C PRO A 25 -5.72 -8.09 -5.26
N VAL A 26 -4.66 -7.36 -5.56
CA VAL A 26 -4.49 -6.57 -6.79
C VAL A 26 -3.12 -6.84 -7.40
N TRP A 27 -2.93 -6.47 -8.67
CA TRP A 27 -1.66 -6.64 -9.36
C TRP A 27 -1.21 -5.34 -9.99
N ALA A 28 0.05 -4.98 -9.78
CA ALA A 28 0.72 -3.93 -10.52
C ALA A 28 1.54 -4.53 -11.66
N ILE A 29 1.63 -3.82 -12.78
CA ILE A 29 2.55 -4.16 -13.86
C ILE A 29 3.84 -3.36 -13.68
N VAL A 30 4.92 -4.05 -13.30
CA VAL A 30 6.24 -3.45 -13.13
C VAL A 30 7.16 -4.01 -14.21
N ARG A 31 7.54 -3.17 -15.17
CA ARG A 31 8.40 -3.56 -16.31
C ARG A 31 7.88 -4.80 -17.04
N GLY A 32 6.57 -4.85 -17.28
CA GLY A 32 5.90 -5.97 -17.97
C GLY A 32 5.64 -7.21 -17.10
N LYS A 33 6.01 -7.21 -15.81
CA LYS A 33 5.73 -8.33 -14.89
C LYS A 33 4.63 -7.97 -13.91
N LYS A 34 3.72 -8.92 -13.65
CA LYS A 34 2.70 -8.81 -12.60
C LYS A 34 3.36 -8.96 -11.23
N VAL A 35 3.18 -7.98 -10.36
CA VAL A 35 3.59 -8.01 -8.96
C VAL A 35 2.32 -8.03 -8.10
N PRO A 36 2.12 -9.02 -7.22
CA PRO A 36 0.96 -9.09 -6.35
C PRO A 36 1.05 -8.04 -5.24
N LEU A 37 -0.09 -7.43 -4.90
CA LEU A 37 -0.26 -6.52 -3.77
C LEU A 37 -1.58 -6.80 -3.05
N LEU A 38 -1.70 -6.27 -1.83
CA LEU A 38 -2.93 -6.27 -1.05
C LEU A 38 -3.33 -4.82 -0.76
N VAL A 39 -4.63 -4.53 -0.82
CA VAL A 39 -5.18 -3.26 -0.36
C VAL A 39 -4.98 -3.16 1.15
N SER A 40 -4.27 -2.13 1.59
CA SER A 40 -3.90 -1.95 3.00
C SER A 40 -4.31 -0.57 3.51
N LYS A 41 -4.49 -0.48 4.82
CA LYS A 41 -5.02 0.69 5.51
C LYS A 41 -3.89 1.68 5.75
N MET A 42 -4.22 2.96 5.60
CA MET A 42 -3.33 4.06 5.97
C MET A 42 -3.66 4.57 7.39
N PRO A 43 -2.68 5.11 8.14
CA PRO A 43 -1.27 5.27 7.77
C PRO A 43 -0.46 3.97 7.94
N PHE A 44 0.58 3.79 7.11
CA PHE A 44 1.42 2.58 7.13
C PHE A 44 2.41 2.52 8.30
N VAL A 45 2.69 3.66 8.93
CA VAL A 45 3.52 3.78 10.14
C VAL A 45 2.79 4.73 11.10
N PRO A 46 2.79 4.48 12.41
CA PRO A 46 2.15 5.35 13.38
C PRO A 46 2.68 6.78 13.32
N GLN A 47 1.78 7.76 13.24
CA GLN A 47 2.13 9.17 13.33
C GLN A 47 2.44 9.54 14.79
N ARG A 48 3.56 10.25 15.01
CA ARG A 48 4.01 10.70 16.34
C ARG A 48 3.99 12.23 16.44
N TYR A 49 2.88 12.83 16.04
CA TYR A 49 2.75 14.28 16.09
C TYR A 49 2.66 14.77 17.54
N TYR A 50 3.37 15.85 17.85
CA TYR A 50 3.18 16.61 19.08
C TYR A 50 1.86 17.42 18.99
N ARG A 51 1.09 17.49 20.09
CA ARG A 51 -0.26 18.08 20.11
C ARG A 51 -0.46 19.16 21.17
N GLY A 52 0.64 19.72 21.70
CA GLY A 52 0.61 20.60 22.87
C GLY A 52 1.09 19.87 24.12
#